data_AF-A0A929V0H0-F1
#
_entry.id   AF-A0A929V0H0-F1
#
_cell.length_a   1.000
_cell.length_b   1.000
_cell.length_c   1.000
_cell.angle_alpha   90.00
_cell.angle_beta   90.00
_cell.angle_gamma   90.00
#
_symmetry.space_group_name_H-M   'P 1'
#
loop_
_entity.id
_entity.type
_entity.pdbx_description
1 polymer ?
#
loop_
_entity_poly.entity_id
_entity_poly.type
_entity_poly.pdbx_seq_one_letter_code
_entity_poly.pdbx_strand_id
1 'polypeptide(L)'
;MEIISLIIHGLILIETSFLAYRSFKKSFNYFGQKRKIYVDSSALMDGRVLKVAQTGFLGGILIIPRSVIHEMQLLDDGKDSEKRTRARFGLDVVSELERIPSTDVVILKDELDRTPVDERLLQLAEENHGSIMTIDYNLGKVASTMNIDVLNINELVVELRSEYLPGECFTLKITSTGSNPKQGVGYLPDGMMVVVDNASDKIGESVDVMFEKFLQTNSGRMMFAKLAPEKQKRMRKPFLKKKS
;
A
#
# COMPACT_ATOMS: atom_id res chain seq x y z
N MET A 1 -3.85 21.25 62.17
CA MET A 1 -4.64 21.29 60.92
C MET A 1 -3.74 21.44 59.69
N GLU A 2 -2.74 22.33 59.72
CA GLU A 2 -1.83 22.57 58.57
C GLU A 2 -0.96 21.36 58.19
N ILE A 3 -0.40 20.66 59.18
CA ILE A 3 0.47 19.47 58.93
C ILE A 3 -0.32 18.35 58.21
N ILE A 4 -1.58 18.14 58.60
CA ILE A 4 -2.44 17.10 58.00
C ILE A 4 -2.77 17.47 56.54
N SER A 5 -3.04 18.75 56.27
CA SER A 5 -3.28 19.24 54.91
C SER A 5 -2.06 19.06 54.00
N LEU A 6 -0.85 19.33 54.49
CA LEU A 6 0.40 19.13 53.75
C LEU A 6 0.63 17.66 53.37
N ILE A 7 0.31 16.73 54.28
CA ILE A 7 0.45 15.29 54.01
C ILE A 7 -0.53 14.85 52.92
N ILE A 8 -1.77 15.32 52.96
CA ILE A 8 -2.80 14.99 51.95
C ILE A 8 -2.40 15.52 50.56
N HIS A 9 -1.94 16.76 50.46
CA HIS A 9 -1.49 17.33 49.18
C HIS A 9 -0.25 16.61 48.64
N GLY A 10 0.66 16.19 49.52
CA GLY A 10 1.82 15.37 49.14
C GLY A 10 1.42 14.02 48.56
N LEU A 11 0.44 13.33 49.16
CA LEU A 11 -0.08 12.06 48.65
C LEU A 11 -0.75 12.22 47.29
N ILE A 12 -1.59 13.25 47.12
CA ILE A 12 -2.24 13.54 45.82
C ILE A 12 -1.20 13.84 44.74
N LEU A 13 -0.17 14.63 45.06
CA LEU A 13 0.91 14.94 44.12
C LEU A 13 1.70 13.69 43.72
N ILE A 14 1.97 12.78 44.65
CA ILE A 14 2.64 11.51 44.35
C ILE A 14 1.77 10.65 43.44
N GLU A 15 0.48 10.52 43.74
CA GLU A 15 -0.44 9.66 42.98
C GLU A 15 -0.67 10.20 41.57
N THR A 16 -0.88 11.51 41.43
CA THR A 16 -1.02 12.18 40.14
C THR A 16 0.27 12.17 39.32
N SER A 17 1.43 12.35 39.97
CA SER A 17 2.74 12.22 39.30
C SER A 17 3.02 10.77 38.89
N PHE A 18 2.61 9.79 39.69
CA PHE A 18 2.74 8.37 39.36
C PHE A 18 1.84 7.97 38.18
N LEU A 19 0.59 8.45 38.16
CA LEU A 19 -0.33 8.24 37.05
C LEU A 19 0.14 8.96 35.78
N ALA A 20 0.63 10.20 35.89
CA ALA A 20 1.22 10.95 34.79
C ALA A 20 2.48 10.25 34.25
N TYR A 21 3.38 9.79 35.13
CA TYR A 21 4.57 9.02 34.77
C TYR A 21 4.19 7.70 34.09
N ARG A 22 3.18 6.99 34.59
CA ARG A 22 2.70 5.75 33.97
C ARG A 22 2.04 5.99 32.60
N SER A 23 1.28 7.08 32.45
CA SER A 23 0.69 7.49 31.17
C SER A 23 1.76 7.93 30.16
N PHE A 24 2.75 8.72 30.62
CA PHE A 24 3.87 9.18 29.81
C PHE A 24 4.82 8.04 29.41
N LYS A 25 5.08 7.08 30.31
CA LYS A 25 5.86 5.86 30.00
C LYS A 25 5.13 4.93 29.02
N LYS A 26 3.79 4.92 29.00
CA LYS A 26 3.01 4.22 27.97
C LYS A 26 3.23 4.83 26.58
N SER A 27 3.41 6.15 26.51
CA SER A 27 3.74 6.89 25.28
C SER A 27 5.23 6.72 24.89
N PHE A 28 6.14 6.62 25.86
CA PHE A 28 7.58 6.49 25.60
C PHE A 28 8.07 5.06 25.33
N ASN A 29 7.35 4.03 25.78
CA ASN A 29 7.67 2.61 25.52
C ASN A 29 7.41 2.17 24.06
N TYR A 30 6.95 3.06 23.17
CA TYR A 30 6.88 2.80 21.73
C TYR A 30 8.26 2.85 21.04
N PHE A 31 9.30 3.35 21.70
CA PHE A 31 10.63 3.54 21.11
C PHE A 31 11.48 2.25 20.96
N GLY A 32 10.86 1.07 21.01
CA GLY A 32 11.57 -0.21 20.91
C GLY A 32 10.73 -1.44 20.54
N GLN A 33 9.40 -1.35 20.47
CA GLN A 33 8.59 -2.44 19.91
C GLN A 33 8.44 -2.23 18.41
N LYS A 34 9.07 -3.13 17.63
CA LYS A 34 8.83 -3.19 16.18
C LYS A 34 7.33 -3.41 15.95
N ARG A 35 6.72 -2.55 15.12
CA ARG A 35 5.32 -2.66 14.69
C ARG A 35 5.01 -4.10 14.27
N LYS A 36 3.95 -4.70 14.80
CA LYS A 36 3.49 -6.04 14.38
C LYS A 36 2.52 -5.88 13.20
N ILE A 37 2.77 -6.59 12.11
CA ILE A 37 1.94 -6.52 10.91
C ILE A 37 1.47 -7.94 10.57
N TYR A 38 0.18 -8.20 10.76
CA TYR A 38 -0.45 -9.47 10.42
C TYR A 38 -0.78 -9.50 8.94
N VAL A 39 -0.20 -10.45 8.22
CA VAL A 39 -0.30 -10.53 6.76
C VAL A 39 -1.38 -11.53 6.35
N ASP A 40 -2.31 -11.07 5.52
CA ASP A 40 -3.41 -11.84 4.96
C ASP A 40 -2.98 -12.67 3.72
N SER A 41 -3.71 -13.76 3.44
CA SER A 41 -3.48 -14.64 2.28
C SER A 41 -3.61 -13.87 0.97
N SER A 42 -4.56 -12.93 0.90
CA SER A 42 -4.80 -12.11 -0.29
C SER A 42 -3.56 -11.29 -0.69
N ALA A 43 -2.87 -10.68 0.29
CA ALA A 43 -1.67 -9.89 0.08
C ALA A 43 -0.47 -10.75 -0.34
N LEU A 44 -0.35 -11.95 0.21
CA LEU A 44 0.69 -12.92 -0.15
C LEU A 44 0.49 -13.45 -1.58
N MET A 45 -0.74 -13.85 -1.93
CA MET A 45 -1.09 -14.38 -3.25
C MET A 45 -1.00 -13.34 -4.38
N ASP A 46 -1.03 -12.04 -4.05
CA ASP A 46 -0.76 -10.96 -5.00
C ASP A 46 0.75 -10.72 -5.20
N GLY A 47 1.55 -10.90 -4.14
CA GLY A 47 3.00 -10.86 -4.16
C GLY A 47 3.64 -9.47 -4.30
N ARG A 48 2.86 -8.38 -4.44
CA ARG A 48 3.43 -7.02 -4.35
C ARG A 48 4.05 -6.75 -2.98
N VAL A 49 3.59 -7.42 -1.91
CA VAL A 49 4.20 -7.36 -0.58
C VAL A 49 5.71 -7.64 -0.61
N LEU A 50 6.13 -8.63 -1.40
CA LEU A 50 7.54 -8.99 -1.55
C LEU A 50 8.35 -7.84 -2.14
N LYS A 51 7.81 -7.17 -3.17
CA LYS A 51 8.48 -6.03 -3.81
C LYS A 51 8.59 -4.85 -2.85
N VAL A 52 7.56 -4.58 -2.05
CA VAL A 52 7.60 -3.50 -1.04
C VAL A 52 8.56 -3.84 0.11
N ALA A 53 8.66 -5.13 0.50
CA ALA A 53 9.66 -5.58 1.46
C ALA A 53 11.10 -5.36 0.96
N GLN A 54 11.36 -5.72 -0.30
CA GLN A 54 12.69 -5.59 -0.93
C GLN A 54 13.18 -4.15 -1.05
N THR A 55 12.29 -3.15 -1.08
CA THR A 55 12.72 -1.73 -1.08
C THR A 55 13.13 -1.23 0.30
N GLY A 56 12.87 -1.99 1.37
CA GLY A 56 13.07 -1.57 2.76
C GLY A 56 11.96 -0.65 3.29
N PHE A 57 10.85 -0.49 2.56
CA PHE A 57 9.73 0.36 2.98
C PHE A 57 8.85 -0.29 4.04
N LEU A 58 8.79 -1.63 4.08
CA LEU A 58 8.09 -2.35 5.14
C LEU A 58 8.94 -2.38 6.42
N GLY A 59 8.60 -1.51 7.37
CA GLY A 59 9.14 -1.54 8.73
C GLY A 59 8.27 -2.37 9.67
N GLY A 60 8.90 -3.03 10.64
CA GLY A 60 8.21 -3.85 11.64
C GLY A 60 8.50 -5.35 11.49
N ILE A 61 7.71 -6.16 12.19
CA ILE A 61 7.73 -7.62 12.09
C ILE A 61 6.50 -8.05 11.31
N LEU A 62 6.70 -8.70 10.16
CA LEU A 62 5.66 -9.36 9.41
C LEU A 62 5.32 -10.68 10.10
N ILE A 63 4.09 -10.77 10.60
CA ILE A 63 3.56 -11.95 11.26
C ILE A 63 2.62 -12.64 10.28
N ILE A 64 2.95 -13.88 9.92
CA ILE A 64 2.15 -14.70 9.01
C ILE A 64 1.55 -15.85 9.85
N PRO A 65 0.25 -15.80 10.17
CA PRO A 65 -0.41 -16.90 10.88
C PRO A 65 -0.35 -18.22 10.09
N ARG A 66 -0.29 -19.33 10.81
CA ARG A 66 -0.37 -20.67 10.22
C ARG A 66 -1.73 -20.88 9.55
N SER A 67 -2.81 -20.30 10.09
CA SER A 67 -4.15 -20.30 9.46
C SER A 67 -4.14 -19.72 8.04
N VAL A 68 -3.42 -18.61 7.82
CA VAL A 68 -3.23 -18.00 6.49
C VAL A 68 -2.47 -18.92 5.54
N ILE A 69 -1.37 -19.54 6.00
CA ILE A 69 -0.62 -20.52 5.19
C ILE A 69 -1.49 -21.72 4.85
N HIS A 70 -2.28 -22.19 5.81
CA HIS A 70 -3.16 -23.35 5.64
C HIS A 70 -4.27 -23.08 4.61
N GLU A 71 -4.87 -21.88 4.63
CA GLU A 71 -5.86 -21.49 3.62
C GLU A 71 -5.27 -21.53 2.20
N MET A 72 -4.06 -21.00 2.01
CA MET A 72 -3.39 -21.08 0.71
C MET A 72 -3.09 -22.54 0.31
N GLN A 73 -2.69 -23.41 1.24
CA GLN A 73 -2.51 -24.85 0.95
C GLN A 73 -3.82 -25.51 0.48
N LEU A 74 -4.94 -25.23 1.16
CA LEU A 74 -6.26 -25.73 0.76
C LEU A 74 -6.67 -25.23 -0.63
N LEU A 75 -6.31 -23.98 -0.97
CA LEU A 75 -6.54 -23.42 -2.31
C LEU A 75 -5.65 -24.08 -3.38
N ASP A 76 -4.42 -24.47 -3.04
CA ASP A 76 -3.53 -25.22 -3.94
C ASP A 76 -3.97 -26.67 -4.18
N ASP A 77 -4.64 -27.30 -3.20
CA ASP A 77 -5.26 -28.62 -3.40
C ASP A 77 -6.63 -28.54 -4.11
N GLY A 78 -7.10 -27.33 -4.40
CA GLY A 78 -8.42 -27.06 -4.98
C GLY A 78 -8.55 -27.43 -6.46
N LYS A 79 -9.79 -27.44 -6.98
CA LYS A 79 -10.08 -27.76 -8.39
C LYS A 79 -9.78 -26.62 -9.37
N ASP A 80 -9.78 -25.38 -8.89
CA ASP A 80 -9.58 -24.17 -9.69
C ASP A 80 -8.10 -23.92 -9.98
N SER A 81 -7.70 -24.05 -11.26
CA SER A 81 -6.30 -23.94 -11.67
C SER A 81 -5.68 -22.56 -11.48
N GLU A 82 -6.48 -21.49 -11.59
CA GLU A 82 -5.97 -20.13 -11.40
C GLU A 82 -5.72 -19.87 -9.91
N LYS A 83 -6.68 -20.26 -9.06
CA LYS A 83 -6.53 -20.16 -7.60
C LYS A 83 -5.35 -20.97 -7.09
N ARG A 84 -5.17 -22.21 -7.57
CA ARG A 84 -3.99 -23.04 -7.25
C ARG A 84 -2.68 -22.35 -7.59
N THR A 85 -2.59 -21.78 -8.79
CA THR A 85 -1.37 -21.11 -9.26
C THR A 85 -1.04 -19.89 -8.40
N ARG A 86 -2.06 -19.09 -8.04
CA ARG A 86 -1.88 -17.95 -7.13
C ARG A 86 -1.52 -18.38 -5.71
N ALA A 87 -2.08 -19.49 -5.23
CA ALA A 87 -1.82 -20.00 -3.89
C ALA A 87 -0.37 -20.51 -3.75
N ARG A 88 0.12 -21.28 -4.74
CA ARG A 88 1.54 -21.69 -4.82
C ARG A 88 2.46 -20.48 -4.83
N PHE A 89 2.14 -19.50 -5.67
CA PHE A 89 2.90 -18.25 -5.71
C PHE A 89 2.90 -17.52 -4.35
N GLY A 90 1.77 -17.51 -3.63
CA GLY A 90 1.69 -16.97 -2.28
C GLY A 90 2.61 -17.70 -1.28
N LEU A 91 2.69 -19.03 -1.34
CA LEU A 91 3.60 -19.84 -0.53
C LEU A 91 5.08 -19.57 -0.89
N ASP A 92 5.38 -19.38 -2.16
CA ASP A 92 6.72 -18.97 -2.63
C ASP A 92 7.07 -17.57 -2.08
N VAL A 93 6.11 -16.64 -2.08
CA VAL A 93 6.27 -15.29 -1.52
C VAL A 93 6.62 -15.34 -0.03
N VAL A 94 5.98 -16.21 0.77
CA VAL A 94 6.34 -16.41 2.18
C VAL A 94 7.82 -16.82 2.31
N SER A 95 8.24 -17.81 1.52
CA SER A 95 9.62 -18.32 1.54
C SER A 95 10.65 -17.25 1.14
N GLU A 96 10.30 -16.39 0.18
CA GLU A 96 11.16 -15.29 -0.26
C GLU A 96 11.21 -14.15 0.76
N LEU A 97 10.10 -13.84 1.43
CA LEU A 97 10.06 -12.83 2.49
C LEU A 97 11.00 -13.21 3.64
N GLU A 98 11.05 -14.48 4.07
CA GLU A 98 11.95 -14.96 5.12
C GLU A 98 13.44 -14.82 4.75
N ARG A 99 13.77 -14.73 3.46
CA ARG A 99 15.15 -14.60 2.96
C ARG A 99 15.64 -13.15 2.90
N ILE A 100 14.76 -12.16 3.07
CA ILE A 100 15.11 -10.75 2.98
C ILE A 100 15.77 -10.30 4.30
N PRO A 101 17.06 -9.92 4.30
CA PRO A 101 17.77 -9.58 5.55
C PRO A 101 17.22 -8.33 6.25
N SER A 102 16.58 -7.43 5.50
CA SER A 102 16.00 -6.18 6.01
C SER A 102 14.57 -6.33 6.52
N THR A 103 13.99 -7.53 6.52
CA THR A 103 12.59 -7.77 6.89
C THR A 103 12.51 -8.86 7.93
N ASP A 104 11.99 -8.54 9.11
CA ASP A 104 11.72 -9.56 10.13
C ASP A 104 10.40 -10.27 9.80
N VAL A 105 10.45 -11.57 9.58
CA VAL A 105 9.28 -12.40 9.31
C VAL A 105 9.13 -13.44 10.42
N VAL A 106 7.92 -13.61 10.93
CA VAL A 106 7.57 -14.61 11.94
C VAL A 106 6.35 -15.40 11.49
N ILE A 107 6.52 -16.71 11.33
CA ILE A 107 5.39 -17.62 11.17
C ILE A 107 4.79 -17.89 12.55
N LEU A 108 3.59 -17.37 12.79
CA LEU A 108 2.87 -17.54 14.05
C LEU A 108 2.11 -18.87 14.05
N LYS A 109 2.38 -19.72 15.05
CA LYS A 109 1.66 -20.98 15.24
C LYS A 109 0.33 -20.75 15.95
N ASP A 110 -0.63 -20.15 15.25
CA ASP A 110 -2.00 -20.03 15.73
C ASP A 110 -2.80 -21.33 15.54
N GLU A 111 -3.95 -21.40 16.21
CA GLU A 111 -4.82 -22.57 16.16
C GLU A 111 -5.52 -22.66 14.79
N LEU A 112 -5.50 -23.86 14.21
CA LEU A 112 -6.23 -24.18 12.99
C LEU A 112 -7.60 -24.74 13.37
N ASP A 113 -8.45 -23.87 13.94
CA ASP A 113 -9.81 -24.21 14.32
C ASP A 113 -10.79 -23.93 13.15
N ARG A 114 -12.09 -23.79 13.43
CA ARG A 114 -13.11 -23.47 12.42
C ARG A 114 -13.33 -21.96 12.25
N THR A 115 -12.55 -21.13 12.94
CA THR A 115 -12.66 -19.68 12.86
C THR A 115 -12.20 -19.23 11.47
N PRO A 116 -12.98 -18.41 10.76
CA PRO A 116 -12.55 -17.85 9.48
C PRO A 116 -11.22 -17.10 9.62
N VAL A 117 -10.34 -17.22 8.62
CA VAL A 117 -9.01 -16.60 8.63
C VAL A 117 -9.09 -15.09 8.86
N ASP A 118 -10.04 -14.42 8.22
CA ASP A 118 -10.33 -13.00 8.39
C ASP A 118 -10.61 -12.63 9.86
N GLU A 119 -11.48 -13.39 10.52
CA GLU A 119 -11.83 -13.18 11.92
C GLU A 119 -10.63 -13.45 12.84
N ARG A 120 -9.84 -14.48 12.52
CA ARG A 120 -8.62 -14.80 13.25
C ARG A 120 -7.58 -13.68 13.14
N LEU A 121 -7.41 -13.10 11.95
CA LEU A 121 -6.52 -11.96 11.73
C LEU A 121 -6.96 -10.73 12.53
N LEU A 122 -8.26 -10.44 12.56
CA LEU A 122 -8.83 -9.35 13.35
C LEU A 122 -8.57 -9.54 14.85
N GLN A 123 -8.86 -10.73 15.39
CA GLN A 123 -8.61 -11.06 16.80
C GLN A 123 -7.12 -10.91 17.14
N LEU A 124 -6.24 -11.52 16.33
CA LEU A 124 -4.79 -11.47 16.56
C LEU A 124 -4.25 -10.03 16.53
N ALA A 125 -4.70 -9.22 15.57
CA ALA A 125 -4.28 -7.83 15.46
C ALA A 125 -4.80 -6.98 16.63
N GLU A 126 -6.05 -7.16 17.05
CA GLU A 126 -6.64 -6.44 18.18
C GLU A 126 -5.93 -6.77 19.50
N GLU A 127 -5.78 -8.06 19.81
CA GLU A 127 -5.15 -8.55 21.05
C GLU A 127 -3.69 -8.09 21.19
N ASN A 128 -2.99 -7.95 20.06
CA ASN A 128 -1.56 -7.66 20.03
C ASN A 128 -1.24 -6.21 19.68
N HIS A 129 -2.25 -5.35 19.54
CA HIS A 129 -2.10 -3.98 19.04
C HIS A 129 -1.28 -3.93 17.72
N GLY A 130 -1.55 -4.89 16.84
CA GLY A 130 -0.94 -4.99 15.52
C GLY A 130 -1.75 -4.30 14.44
N SER A 131 -1.16 -4.22 13.26
CA SER A 131 -1.82 -3.77 12.04
C SER A 131 -2.10 -4.95 11.11
N ILE A 132 -3.05 -4.82 10.19
CA ILE A 132 -3.35 -5.85 9.18
C ILE A 132 -2.85 -5.40 7.81
N MET A 133 -2.12 -6.26 7.11
CA MET A 133 -1.75 -6.08 5.71
C MET A 133 -2.60 -6.97 4.83
N THR A 134 -3.39 -6.35 3.95
CA THR A 134 -4.35 -7.05 3.07
C THR A 134 -4.48 -6.30 1.74
N ILE A 135 -5.07 -6.94 0.74
CA ILE A 135 -5.60 -6.26 -0.45
C ILE A 135 -7.14 -6.27 -0.48
N ASP A 136 -7.77 -6.96 0.46
CA ASP A 136 -9.22 -7.08 0.57
C ASP A 136 -9.82 -5.81 1.19
N TYR A 137 -10.73 -5.19 0.45
CA TYR A 137 -11.41 -3.97 0.87
C TYR A 137 -12.34 -4.19 2.08
N ASN A 138 -13.03 -5.33 2.15
CA ASN A 138 -13.99 -5.64 3.21
C ASN A 138 -13.25 -5.93 4.51
N LEU A 139 -12.21 -6.77 4.49
CA LEU A 139 -11.37 -7.02 5.66
C LEU A 139 -10.76 -5.71 6.17
N GLY A 140 -10.21 -4.90 5.26
CA GLY A 140 -9.69 -3.57 5.60
C GLY A 140 -10.74 -2.64 6.23
N LYS A 141 -11.97 -2.65 5.72
CA LYS A 141 -13.06 -1.81 6.25
C LYS A 141 -13.50 -2.22 7.65
N VAL A 142 -13.61 -3.52 7.90
CA VAL A 142 -13.95 -4.07 9.23
C VAL A 142 -12.83 -3.77 10.22
N ALA A 143 -11.58 -4.05 9.86
CA ALA A 143 -10.41 -3.76 10.68
C ALA A 143 -10.34 -2.28 11.10
N SER A 144 -10.54 -1.37 10.14
CA SER A 144 -10.55 0.07 10.42
C SER A 144 -11.65 0.48 11.41
N THR A 145 -12.82 -0.17 11.36
CA THR A 145 -13.93 0.08 12.29
C THR A 145 -13.59 -0.38 13.70
N MET A 146 -12.73 -1.38 13.84
CA MET A 146 -12.19 -1.89 15.11
C MET A 146 -10.97 -1.08 15.60
N ASN A 147 -10.63 0.04 14.97
CA ASN A 147 -9.40 0.81 15.24
C ASN A 147 -8.11 0.01 15.05
N ILE A 148 -8.13 -0.97 14.15
CA ILE A 148 -6.94 -1.70 13.71
C ILE A 148 -6.38 -0.99 12.47
N ASP A 149 -5.11 -0.60 12.53
CA ASP A 149 -4.42 0.00 11.39
C ASP A 149 -4.37 -0.97 10.21
N VAL A 150 -4.67 -0.47 9.00
CA VAL A 150 -4.65 -1.28 7.77
C VAL A 150 -3.55 -0.81 6.83
N LEU A 151 -2.72 -1.75 6.37
CA LEU A 151 -1.72 -1.55 5.32
C LEU A 151 -2.27 -2.17 4.04
N ASN A 152 -3.06 -1.40 3.30
CA ASN A 152 -3.59 -1.87 2.03
C ASN A 152 -2.60 -1.60 0.89
N ILE A 153 -2.02 -2.66 0.32
CA ILE A 153 -1.03 -2.54 -0.76
C ILE A 153 -1.66 -1.94 -2.02
N ASN A 154 -2.94 -2.21 -2.27
CA ASN A 154 -3.64 -1.65 -3.41
C ASN A 154 -3.79 -0.12 -3.27
N GLU A 155 -4.16 0.35 -2.08
CA GLU A 155 -4.22 1.79 -1.78
C GLU A 155 -2.83 2.42 -1.89
N LEU A 156 -1.79 1.78 -1.34
CA LEU A 156 -0.42 2.26 -1.46
C LEU A 156 -0.02 2.46 -2.94
N VAL A 157 -0.35 1.50 -3.82
CA VAL A 157 -0.05 1.63 -5.25
C VAL A 157 -0.82 2.77 -5.90
N VAL A 158 -2.07 3.02 -5.50
CA VAL A 158 -2.87 4.14 -6.02
C VAL A 158 -2.27 5.48 -5.59
N GLU A 159 -1.88 5.61 -4.33
CA GLU A 159 -1.29 6.83 -3.75
C GLU A 159 0.14 7.11 -4.27
N LEU A 160 0.88 6.07 -4.63
CA LEU A 160 2.23 6.22 -5.21
C LEU A 160 2.23 6.57 -6.71
N ARG A 161 1.07 6.66 -7.37
CA ARG A 161 1.02 7.10 -8.77
C ARG A 161 1.53 8.53 -8.85
N SER A 162 2.51 8.77 -9.71
CA SER A 162 3.05 10.11 -9.94
C SER A 162 1.92 11.09 -10.23
N GLU A 163 1.85 12.15 -9.43
CA GLU A 163 1.04 13.31 -9.79
C GLU A 163 1.71 13.97 -10.99
N TYR A 164 1.17 13.73 -12.19
CA TYR A 164 1.51 14.56 -13.33
C TYR A 164 1.02 15.98 -13.07
N LEU A 165 1.75 17.00 -13.49
CA LEU A 165 1.29 18.38 -13.30
C LEU A 165 0.96 19.03 -14.65
N PRO A 166 -0.07 19.88 -14.72
CA PRO A 166 -0.24 20.79 -15.85
C PRO A 166 1.07 21.53 -16.15
N GLY A 167 1.48 21.56 -17.41
CA GLY A 167 2.74 22.16 -17.86
C GLY A 167 3.91 21.19 -17.99
N GLU A 168 3.82 19.97 -17.45
CA GLU A 168 4.85 18.95 -17.68
C GLU A 168 4.82 18.43 -19.11
N CYS A 169 6.01 18.16 -19.66
CA CYS A 169 6.18 17.61 -21.00
C CYS A 169 6.56 16.13 -20.94
N PHE A 170 5.87 15.30 -21.72
CA PHE A 170 6.09 13.86 -21.80
C PHE A 170 6.11 13.38 -23.25
N THR A 171 6.94 12.38 -23.55
CA THR A 171 6.86 11.68 -24.83
C THR A 171 5.80 10.59 -24.73
N LEU A 172 4.77 10.68 -25.56
CA LEU A 172 3.62 9.78 -25.57
C LEU A 172 3.45 9.16 -26.95
N LYS A 173 3.26 7.83 -27.01
CA LYS A 173 2.85 7.17 -28.25
C LYS A 173 1.34 7.33 -28.44
N ILE A 174 0.94 7.88 -29.58
CA ILE A 174 -0.49 7.96 -29.94
C ILE A 174 -0.92 6.58 -30.46
N THR A 175 -1.90 5.97 -29.80
CA THR A 175 -2.36 4.61 -30.09
C THR A 175 -3.66 4.58 -30.89
N SER A 176 -4.50 5.60 -30.75
CA SER A 176 -5.82 5.64 -31.40
C SER A 176 -6.32 7.08 -31.60
N THR A 177 -7.39 7.23 -32.39
CA THR A 177 -8.16 8.49 -32.46
C THR A 177 -8.91 8.74 -31.14
N GLY A 178 -9.06 10.02 -30.79
CA GLY A 178 -9.92 10.46 -29.69
C GLY A 178 -11.36 10.66 -30.12
N SER A 179 -12.20 11.07 -29.16
CA SER A 179 -13.63 11.30 -29.42
C SER A 179 -13.87 12.46 -30.39
N ASN A 180 -13.02 13.49 -30.38
CA ASN A 180 -13.06 14.56 -31.38
C ASN A 180 -12.14 14.25 -32.58
N PRO A 181 -12.49 14.64 -33.82
CA PRO A 181 -11.72 14.32 -35.03
C PRO A 181 -10.25 14.77 -35.03
N LYS A 182 -9.91 15.79 -34.23
CA LYS A 182 -8.55 16.32 -34.11
C LYS A 182 -7.74 15.67 -32.97
N GLN A 183 -8.38 14.84 -32.14
CA GLN A 183 -7.75 14.28 -30.95
C GLN A 183 -7.05 12.95 -31.27
N GLY A 184 -5.88 12.77 -30.67
CA GLY A 184 -5.24 11.47 -30.49
C GLY A 184 -5.39 11.00 -29.05
N VAL A 185 -5.28 9.69 -28.83
CA VAL A 185 -5.25 9.08 -27.50
C VAL A 185 -3.99 8.26 -27.36
N GLY A 186 -3.32 8.38 -26.22
CA GLY A 186 -2.25 7.49 -25.81
C GLY A 186 -2.38 7.16 -24.31
N TYR A 187 -1.47 6.34 -23.82
CA TYR A 187 -1.46 5.89 -22.43
C TYR A 187 -0.10 6.13 -21.81
N LEU A 188 -0.09 6.61 -20.56
CA LEU A 188 1.10 6.70 -19.74
C LEU A 188 1.52 5.31 -19.24
N PRO A 189 2.77 5.14 -18.74
CA PRO A 189 3.26 3.85 -18.25
C PRO A 189 2.42 3.25 -17.11
N ASP A 190 1.71 4.08 -16.36
CA ASP A 190 0.79 3.69 -15.29
C ASP A 190 -0.64 3.38 -15.77
N GLY A 191 -0.88 3.45 -17.09
CA GLY A 191 -2.17 3.20 -17.72
C GLY A 191 -3.11 4.39 -17.77
N MET A 192 -2.70 5.58 -17.30
CA MET A 192 -3.54 6.78 -17.41
C MET A 192 -3.78 7.15 -18.87
N MET A 193 -5.05 7.32 -19.25
CA MET A 193 -5.42 7.76 -20.59
C MET A 193 -5.10 9.24 -20.78
N VAL A 194 -4.35 9.56 -21.84
CA VAL A 194 -3.99 10.92 -22.23
C VAL A 194 -4.63 11.24 -23.58
N VAL A 195 -5.49 12.25 -23.60
CA VAL A 195 -6.12 12.78 -24.81
C VAL A 195 -5.34 13.99 -25.27
N VAL A 196 -4.80 13.93 -26.47
CA VAL A 196 -3.90 14.94 -27.04
C VAL A 196 -4.64 15.69 -28.15
N ASP A 197 -4.73 17.01 -28.03
CA ASP A 197 -5.33 17.83 -29.08
C ASP A 197 -4.40 17.99 -30.29
N ASN A 198 -4.98 18.04 -31.49
CA ASN A 198 -4.31 18.06 -32.79
C ASN A 198 -3.27 16.93 -32.99
N ALA A 199 -3.62 15.70 -32.62
CA ALA A 199 -2.74 14.53 -32.71
C ALA A 199 -3.39 13.33 -33.43
N SER A 200 -4.55 13.50 -34.07
CA SER A 200 -5.24 12.42 -34.79
C SER A 200 -4.48 11.92 -36.03
N ASP A 201 -3.61 12.76 -36.61
CA ASP A 201 -2.71 12.43 -37.72
C ASP A 201 -1.41 11.76 -37.26
N LYS A 202 -1.18 11.64 -35.94
CA LYS A 202 0.06 11.13 -35.33
C LYS A 202 -0.07 9.72 -34.78
N ILE A 203 -1.09 8.96 -35.19
CA ILE A 203 -1.32 7.59 -34.72
C ILE A 203 -0.14 6.69 -35.10
N GLY A 204 0.37 5.96 -34.12
CA GLY A 204 1.56 5.11 -34.24
C GLY A 204 2.87 5.84 -33.92
N GLU A 205 2.89 7.18 -33.94
CA GLU A 205 4.07 7.99 -33.64
C GLU A 205 4.21 8.28 -32.14
N SER A 206 5.46 8.48 -31.70
CA SER A 206 5.76 9.00 -30.36
C SER A 206 6.00 10.50 -30.46
N VAL A 207 5.15 11.29 -29.81
CA VAL A 207 5.16 12.75 -29.86
C VAL A 207 5.37 13.33 -28.47
N ASP A 208 6.06 14.46 -28.39
CA ASP A 208 6.17 15.21 -27.14
C ASP A 208 4.87 16.00 -26.92
N VAL A 209 4.25 15.81 -25.76
CA VAL A 209 3.01 16.46 -25.36
C VAL A 209 3.22 17.22 -24.07
N MET A 210 2.48 18.31 -23.87
CA MET A 210 2.43 19.07 -22.64
C MET A 210 1.04 18.90 -22.01
N PHE A 211 1.01 18.49 -20.74
CA PHE A 211 -0.23 18.32 -19.99
C PHE A 211 -0.90 19.66 -19.73
N GLU A 212 -2.22 19.71 -19.85
CA GLU A 212 -3.01 20.92 -19.64
C GLU A 212 -3.94 20.80 -18.44
N LYS A 213 -4.72 19.72 -18.36
CA LYS A 213 -5.69 19.56 -17.28
C LYS A 213 -6.04 18.10 -17.05
N PHE A 214 -6.37 17.81 -15.80
CA PHE A 214 -6.99 16.56 -15.41
C PHE A 214 -8.50 16.62 -15.57
N LEU A 215 -9.09 15.49 -15.94
CA LEU A 215 -10.53 15.29 -15.86
C LEU A 215 -10.81 13.96 -15.14
N GLN A 216 -11.61 14.02 -14.08
CA GLN A 216 -12.18 12.83 -13.47
C GLN A 216 -13.53 12.55 -14.16
N THR A 217 -13.71 11.32 -14.62
CA THR A 217 -14.97 10.83 -15.18
C THR A 217 -15.44 9.60 -14.42
N ASN A 218 -16.67 9.15 -14.65
CA ASN A 218 -17.21 7.93 -14.05
C ASN A 218 -16.42 6.67 -14.45
N SER A 219 -15.69 6.71 -15.57
CA SER A 219 -14.86 5.60 -16.06
C SER A 219 -13.40 5.67 -15.60
N GLY A 220 -13.03 6.71 -14.84
CA GLY A 220 -11.68 6.90 -14.32
C GLY A 220 -11.13 8.30 -14.56
N ARG A 221 -9.82 8.46 -14.29
CA ARG A 221 -9.08 9.71 -14.46
C ARG A 221 -8.41 9.76 -15.83
N MET A 222 -8.53 10.87 -16.53
CA MET A 222 -7.89 11.12 -17.82
C MET A 222 -7.13 12.46 -17.81
N MET A 223 -6.07 12.54 -18.63
CA MET A 223 -5.26 13.75 -18.81
C MET A 223 -5.56 14.35 -20.18
N PHE A 224 -5.78 15.66 -20.25
CA PHE A 224 -5.76 16.39 -21.50
C PHE A 224 -4.38 17.01 -21.71
N ALA A 225 -3.89 16.90 -22.94
CA ALA A 225 -2.60 17.42 -23.35
C ALA A 225 -2.68 18.07 -24.73
N LYS A 226 -1.66 18.83 -25.07
CA LYS A 226 -1.43 19.34 -26.43
C LYS A 226 -0.02 19.00 -26.89
N LEU A 227 0.25 19.09 -28.18
CA LEU A 227 1.62 18.95 -28.69
C LEU A 227 2.54 19.97 -28.01
N ALA A 228 3.68 19.50 -27.50
CA ALA A 228 4.62 20.35 -26.79
C ALA A 228 5.29 21.35 -27.76
N PRO A 229 5.35 22.64 -27.41
CA PRO A 229 6.02 23.64 -28.25
C PRO A 229 7.53 23.39 -28.30
N GLU A 230 8.14 23.68 -29.46
CA GLU A 230 9.55 23.36 -29.77
C GLU A 230 10.56 23.85 -28.72
N LYS A 231 10.30 25.00 -28.08
CA LYS A 231 11.16 25.58 -27.02
C LYS A 231 11.23 24.72 -25.74
N GLN A 232 10.23 23.89 -25.46
CA GLN A 232 10.12 23.09 -24.23
C GLN A 232 10.68 21.67 -24.37
N LYS A 233 10.92 21.17 -25.60
CA LYS A 233 11.64 19.91 -25.85
C LYS A 233 13.05 19.87 -25.23
N ARG A 234 13.64 21.03 -24.92
CA ARG A 234 14.97 21.17 -24.31
C ARG A 234 14.98 21.12 -22.78
N MET A 235 13.86 21.35 -22.10
CA MET A 235 13.73 21.20 -20.64
C MET A 235 13.34 19.76 -20.28
N ARG A 236 14.15 18.79 -20.71
CA ARG A 236 13.96 17.39 -20.31
C ARG A 236 14.41 17.27 -18.86
N LYS A 237 13.52 16.91 -17.93
CA LYS A 237 13.98 16.13 -16.78
C LYS A 237 14.33 14.75 -17.32
N PRO A 238 15.61 14.32 -17.27
CA PRO A 238 15.94 12.96 -17.65
C PRO A 238 15.21 12.04 -16.67
N PHE A 239 14.41 11.12 -17.18
CA PHE A 239 14.06 9.95 -16.38
C PHE A 239 15.38 9.31 -15.96
N LEU A 240 15.58 9.13 -14.65
CA LEU A 240 16.75 8.44 -14.09
C LEU A 240 17.00 7.17 -14.91
N LYS A 241 18.09 7.16 -15.68
CA LYS A 241 18.60 5.93 -16.27
C LYS A 241 18.84 4.97 -15.10
N LYS A 242 18.05 3.90 -15.01
CA LYS A 242 18.43 2.72 -14.24
C LYS A 242 19.82 2.33 -14.74
N LYS A 243 20.83 2.50 -13.87
CA LYS A 243 22.14 1.88 -14.10
C LYS A 243 21.90 0.38 -14.13
N SER A 244 22.28 -0.22 -15.26
CA SER A 244 22.48 -1.65 -15.46
C SER A 244 23.40 -2.23 -14.40
#